data_AF-A0A9P0PD55-F1
#
_entry.id   AF-A0A9P0PD55-F1
#
_cell.length_a   1.000
_cell.length_b   1.000
_cell.length_c   1.000
_cell.angle_alpha   90.00
_cell.angle_beta   90.00
_cell.angle_gamma   90.00
#
_symmetry.space_group_name_H-M   'P 1'
#
loop_
_entity.id
_entity.type
_entity.pdbx_description
1 polymer ?
#
loop_
_entity_poly.entity_id
_entity_poly.type
_entity_poly.pdbx_seq_one_letter_code
_entity_poly.pdbx_strand_id
1 'polypeptide(L)'
;MSKYVRDIRNKLEYYYKIARVRTDEQKQKAKIRFDSRVSPNLQSYKIGDKVFVKQSQISNKLQNKFDGPFEITQVFENSALLKNPETNRISKVNFDRLKPCFET
;
A
#
# COMPACT_ATOMS: atom_id res chain seq x y z
N MET A 1 -13.71 -9.84 48.96
CA MET A 1 -13.76 -10.22 47.52
C MET A 1 -13.39 -11.69 47.36
N SER A 2 -14.14 -12.47 46.57
CA SER A 2 -13.88 -13.91 46.37
C SER A 2 -12.54 -14.14 45.65
N LYS A 3 -11.75 -15.12 46.12
CA LYS A 3 -10.45 -15.52 45.56
C LYS A 3 -10.52 -15.76 44.05
N TYR A 4 -11.63 -16.35 43.61
CA TYR A 4 -11.94 -16.61 42.20
C TYR A 4 -11.98 -15.33 41.34
N VAL A 5 -12.60 -14.26 41.83
CA VAL A 5 -12.70 -12.98 41.10
C VAL A 5 -11.32 -12.33 40.95
N ARG A 6 -10.46 -12.47 41.97
CA ARG A 6 -9.08 -11.98 41.91
C ARG A 6 -8.25 -12.75 40.88
N ASP A 7 -8.37 -14.08 40.87
CA ASP A 7 -7.63 -14.91 39.92
C ASP A 7 -8.06 -14.66 38.47
N ILE A 8 -9.34 -14.38 38.22
CA ILE A 8 -9.82 -13.97 36.88
C ILE A 8 -9.22 -12.64 36.47
N ARG A 9 -9.24 -11.62 37.34
CA ARG A 9 -8.66 -10.30 37.01
C ARG A 9 -7.16 -10.42 36.70
N ASN A 10 -6.42 -11.17 37.50
CA ASN A 10 -5.00 -11.39 37.28
C ASN A 10 -4.73 -12.09 35.94
N LYS A 11 -5.52 -13.11 35.59
CA LYS A 11 -5.42 -13.76 34.27
C LYS A 11 -5.74 -12.80 33.13
N LEU A 12 -6.79 -11.98 33.30
CA LEU A 12 -7.21 -11.01 32.30
C LEU A 12 -6.12 -9.97 32.03
N GLU A 13 -5.56 -9.37 33.09
CA GLU A 13 -4.44 -8.42 32.99
C GLU A 13 -3.21 -9.05 32.34
N TYR A 14 -2.89 -10.29 32.70
CA TYR A 14 -1.78 -11.04 32.10
C TYR A 14 -1.96 -11.20 30.59
N TYR A 15 -3.13 -11.63 30.13
CA TYR A 15 -3.39 -11.79 28.69
C TYR A 15 -3.40 -10.45 27.95
N TYR A 16 -3.95 -9.38 28.53
CA TYR A 16 -3.89 -8.05 27.93
C TYR A 16 -2.45 -7.56 27.76
N LYS A 17 -1.60 -7.79 28.77
CA LYS A 17 -0.18 -7.41 28.69
C LYS A 17 0.52 -8.15 27.54
N ILE A 18 0.28 -9.46 27.40
CA ILE A 18 0.83 -10.25 26.28
C ILE A 18 0.32 -9.74 24.94
N ALA A 19 -1.00 -9.51 24.82
CA ALA A 19 -1.59 -9.04 23.58
C ALA A 19 -1.00 -7.69 23.14
N ARG A 20 -0.78 -6.77 24.10
CA ARG A 20 -0.17 -5.47 23.84
C ARG A 20 1.26 -5.60 23.34
N VAL A 21 2.10 -6.39 24.02
CA VAL A 21 3.49 -6.64 23.60
C VAL A 21 3.53 -7.21 22.18
N ARG A 22 2.71 -8.24 21.88
CA ARG A 22 2.64 -8.83 20.54
C ARG A 22 2.18 -7.84 19.47
N THR A 23 1.23 -6.97 19.81
CA THR A 23 0.75 -5.94 18.89
C THR A 23 1.86 -4.95 18.55
N ASP A 24 2.64 -4.53 19.55
CA ASP A 24 3.74 -3.61 19.36
C ASP A 24 4.91 -4.26 18.58
N GLU A 25 5.24 -5.52 18.85
CA GLU A 25 6.20 -6.30 18.05
C GLU A 25 5.76 -6.43 16.58
N GLN A 26 4.47 -6.67 16.33
CA GLN A 26 3.94 -6.74 14.96
C GLN A 26 4.06 -5.42 14.24
N LYS A 27 3.76 -4.28 14.90
CA LYS A 27 3.94 -2.95 14.33
C LYS A 27 5.41 -2.68 13.97
N GLN A 28 6.34 -3.06 14.85
CA GLN A 28 7.78 -2.91 14.58
C GLN A 28 8.22 -3.76 13.37
N LYS A 29 7.81 -5.03 13.32
CA LYS A 29 8.09 -5.91 12.18
C LYS A 29 7.50 -5.36 10.87
N ALA A 30 6.30 -4.79 10.93
CA ALA A 30 5.66 -4.17 9.77
C ALA A 30 6.45 -2.94 9.28
N LYS A 31 6.92 -2.09 10.20
CA LYS A 31 7.77 -0.94 9.87
C LYS A 31 9.07 -1.37 9.20
N ILE A 32 9.81 -2.32 9.78
CA ILE A 32 11.07 -2.82 9.21
C ILE A 32 10.85 -3.38 7.81
N ARG A 33 9.76 -4.15 7.60
CA ARG A 33 9.41 -4.68 6.28
C ARG A 33 9.10 -3.56 5.28
N PHE A 34 8.38 -2.54 5.69
CA PHE A 34 8.07 -1.39 4.84
C PHE A 34 9.37 -0.67 4.44
N ASP A 35 10.19 -0.30 5.43
CA ASP A 35 11.46 0.40 5.22
C ASP A 35 12.41 -0.42 4.32
N SER A 36 12.43 -1.75 4.44
CA SER A 36 13.22 -2.64 3.55
C SER A 36 12.68 -2.76 2.13
N ARG A 37 11.37 -2.53 1.93
CA ARG A 37 10.67 -2.73 0.65
C ARG A 37 10.54 -1.45 -0.16
N VAL A 38 10.55 -0.29 0.49
CA VAL A 38 10.69 1.00 -0.18
C VAL A 38 12.09 1.04 -0.76
N SER A 39 12.25 0.52 -1.97
CA SER A 39 13.50 0.65 -2.70
C SER A 39 13.73 2.13 -3.00
N PRO A 40 14.90 2.70 -2.69
CA PRO A 40 15.23 4.09 -3.00
C PRO A 40 15.28 4.37 -4.52
N ASN A 41 15.29 3.32 -5.34
CA ASN A 41 15.07 3.40 -6.77
C ASN A 41 13.59 3.63 -7.08
N LEU A 42 13.07 4.79 -6.67
CA LEU A 42 11.87 5.35 -7.24
C LEU A 42 12.18 5.53 -8.73
N GLN A 43 11.65 4.63 -9.55
CA GLN A 43 11.83 4.67 -11.00
C GLN A 43 11.46 6.07 -11.45
N SER A 44 12.42 6.82 -11.98
CA SER A 44 12.24 8.25 -12.28
C SER A 44 11.33 8.37 -13.48
N TYR A 45 10.03 8.41 -13.22
CA TYR A 45 9.02 8.62 -14.23
C TYR A 45 9.17 10.01 -14.84
N LYS A 46 9.09 10.08 -16.17
CA LYS A 46 9.12 11.34 -16.91
C LYS A 46 7.74 11.68 -17.45
N ILE A 47 7.53 12.97 -17.70
CA ILE A 47 6.35 13.44 -18.41
C ILE A 47 6.36 12.83 -19.81
N GLY A 48 5.24 12.25 -20.23
CA GLY A 48 5.08 11.53 -21.51
C GLY A 48 5.24 10.01 -21.42
N ASP A 49 5.70 9.45 -20.30
CA ASP A 49 5.82 8.00 -20.16
C ASP A 49 4.44 7.33 -20.08
N LYS A 50 4.29 6.19 -20.76
CA LYS A 50 3.12 5.31 -20.63
C LYS A 50 3.27 4.41 -19.40
N VAL A 51 2.26 4.40 -18.54
CA VAL A 51 2.25 3.61 -17.30
C VAL A 51 0.91 2.92 -17.08
N PHE A 52 0.95 1.73 -16.52
CA PHE A 52 -0.23 1.00 -16.07
C PHE A 52 -0.55 1.33 -14.61
N VAL A 53 -1.84 1.44 -14.30
CA VAL A 53 -2.32 1.73 -12.94
C VAL A 53 -2.90 0.48 -12.31
N LYS A 54 -2.37 0.09 -11.15
CA LYS A 54 -2.95 -0.99 -10.36
C LYS A 54 -4.30 -0.57 -9.75
N GLN A 55 -5.37 -1.28 -10.06
CA GLN A 55 -6.69 -1.04 -9.47
C GLN A 55 -6.69 -1.40 -7.98
N SER A 56 -7.37 -0.57 -7.16
CA SER A 56 -7.41 -0.76 -5.71
C SER A 56 -8.36 -1.90 -5.30
N GLN A 57 -9.38 -2.17 -6.10
CA GLN A 57 -10.35 -3.23 -5.89
C GLN A 57 -10.35 -4.11 -7.12
N ILE A 58 -10.14 -5.41 -6.90
CA ILE A 58 -10.25 -6.43 -7.94
C ILE A 58 -11.64 -7.01 -7.79
N SER A 59 -12.54 -6.72 -8.73
CA SER A 59 -13.92 -7.23 -8.64
C SER A 59 -14.01 -8.73 -8.91
N ASN A 60 -13.09 -9.26 -9.73
CA ASN A 60 -13.09 -10.66 -10.15
C ASN A 60 -11.67 -11.25 -10.21
N LYS A 61 -11.49 -12.51 -9.82
CA LYS A 61 -10.16 -13.17 -9.73
C LYS A 61 -9.41 -13.20 -11.06
N LEU A 62 -10.14 -13.22 -12.18
CA LEU A 62 -9.61 -13.26 -13.54
C LEU A 62 -9.49 -11.88 -14.20
N GLN A 63 -9.89 -10.80 -13.52
CA GLN A 63 -9.74 -9.46 -14.08
C GLN A 63 -8.29 -9.01 -14.03
N ASN A 64 -7.84 -8.35 -15.10
CA ASN A 64 -6.53 -7.72 -15.14
C ASN A 64 -6.43 -6.69 -14.00
N LYS A 65 -5.42 -6.87 -13.13
CA LYS A 65 -5.20 -6.01 -11.96
C LYS A 65 -4.70 -4.61 -12.34
N PHE A 66 -4.27 -4.46 -13.58
CA PHE A 66 -3.67 -3.27 -14.13
C PHE A 66 -4.60 -2.73 -15.21
N ASP A 67 -4.99 -1.49 -15.03
CA ASP A 67 -5.76 -0.72 -15.99
C ASP A 67 -4.79 0.04 -16.91
N GLY A 68 -5.30 0.39 -18.09
CA GLY A 68 -4.63 0.71 -19.37
C GLY A 68 -3.29 1.49 -19.37
N PRO A 69 -2.71 1.71 -20.56
CA PRO A 69 -1.57 2.60 -20.66
C PRO A 69 -2.05 4.05 -20.50
N PHE A 70 -1.79 4.63 -19.34
CA PHE A 70 -2.01 6.05 -19.08
C PHE A 70 -0.74 6.85 -19.35
N GLU A 71 -0.88 8.08 -19.81
CA GLU A 71 0.26 8.96 -20.04
C GLU A 71 0.48 9.87 -18.83
N ILE A 72 1.73 10.01 -18.39
CA ILE A 72 2.09 10.92 -17.30
C ILE A 72 2.12 12.35 -17.83
N THR A 73 1.24 13.21 -17.30
CA THR A 73 1.23 14.64 -17.65
C THR A 73 2.04 15.49 -16.67
N GLN A 74 2.06 15.12 -15.39
CA GLN A 74 2.85 15.82 -14.38
C GLN A 74 3.37 14.84 -13.33
N VAL A 75 4.57 15.13 -12.83
CA VAL A 75 5.28 14.33 -11.82
C VAL A 75 5.42 15.19 -10.57
N PHE A 76 4.99 14.66 -9.42
CA PHE A 76 5.24 15.22 -8.08
C PHE A 76 6.19 14.29 -7.32
N GLU A 77 6.61 14.68 -6.11
CA GLU A 77 7.54 13.90 -5.28
C GLU A 77 7.09 12.45 -5.02
N ASN A 78 5.81 12.22 -4.75
CA ASN A 78 5.25 10.89 -4.42
C ASN A 78 4.07 10.45 -5.31
N SER A 79 3.72 11.24 -6.32
CA SER A 79 2.55 10.95 -7.16
C SER A 79 2.71 11.51 -8.56
N ALA A 80 2.00 10.95 -9.51
CA ALA A 80 1.89 11.48 -10.86
C ALA A 80 0.42 11.80 -11.20
N LEU A 81 0.22 12.82 -12.03
CA LEU A 81 -1.03 13.02 -12.76
C LEU A 81 -0.96 12.21 -14.04
N LEU A 82 -1.97 11.38 -14.22
CA LEU A 82 -2.12 10.50 -15.35
C LEU A 82 -3.29 10.99 -16.18
N LYS A 83 -3.11 11.00 -17.48
CA LYS A 83 -4.16 11.26 -18.45
C LYS A 83 -4.49 9.97 -19.18
N ASN A 84 -5.77 9.64 -19.20
CA ASN A 84 -6.25 8.54 -20.03
C ASN A 84 -6.37 9.05 -21.49
N PRO A 85 -5.68 8.43 -22.46
CA PRO A 85 -5.78 8.83 -23.87
C PRO A 85 -7.20 8.67 -24.43
N GLU A 86 -7.96 7.68 -23.95
CA GLU A 86 -9.30 7.34 -24.47
C GLU A 86 -10.40 8.26 -23.91
N THR A 87 -10.30 8.62 -22.63
CA THR A 87 -11.38 9.33 -21.92
C THR A 87 -11.03 10.77 -21.54
N ASN A 88 -9.81 11.23 -21.84
CA ASN A 88 -9.23 12.50 -21.38
C ASN A 88 -9.33 12.73 -19.86
N ARG A 89 -9.63 11.69 -19.07
CA ARG A 89 -9.75 11.79 -17.62
C ARG A 89 -8.38 11.93 -17.00
N ILE A 90 -8.27 12.87 -16.07
CA ILE A 90 -7.05 13.14 -15.31
C ILE A 90 -7.21 12.49 -13.93
N SER A 91 -6.24 11.67 -13.54
CA SER A 91 -6.25 10.98 -12.24
C SER A 91 -4.91 11.13 -11.54
N LYS A 92 -4.94 11.51 -10.26
CA LYS A 92 -3.74 11.58 -9.42
C LYS A 92 -3.48 10.22 -8.77
N VAL A 93 -2.31 9.64 -9.01
CA VAL A 93 -1.96 8.29 -8.54
C VAL A 93 -0.56 8.28 -7.92
N ASN A 94 -0.38 7.54 -6.83
CA ASN A 94 0.94 7.34 -6.19
C ASN A 94 1.81 6.38 -7.02
N PHE A 95 3.12 6.62 -7.07
CA PHE A 95 4.11 5.73 -7.71
C PHE A 95 4.02 4.27 -7.28
N ASP A 96 3.63 3.99 -6.03
CA ASP A 96 3.43 2.60 -5.54
C ASP A 96 2.40 1.81 -6.35
N ARG A 97 1.48 2.50 -7.03
CA ARG A 97 0.42 1.91 -7.85
C ARG A 97 0.74 1.95 -9.35
N LEU A 98 1.85 2.57 -9.72
CA LEU A 98 2.30 2.70 -11.10
C LEU A 98 3.21 1.55 -11.47
N LYS A 99 3.04 1.06 -12.70
CA LYS A 99 3.95 0.11 -13.32
C LYS A 99 4.34 0.64 -14.70
N PRO A 100 5.64 0.76 -15.03
CA PRO A 100 6.07 1.21 -16.34
C PRO A 100 5.56 0.26 -17.43
N CYS A 101 5.08 0.83 -18.53
CA CYS A 101 4.76 0.10 -19.75
C CYS A 101 6.05 0.02 -20.59
N PHE A 102 6.76 -1.11 -20.52
CA PHE A 102 7.87 -1.36 -21.43
C PHE A 102 7.29 -1.90 -22.74
N GLU A 103 7.18 -1.04 -23.76
CA GLU A 103 7.08 -1.50 -25.14
C GLU A 103 8.51 -1.85 -25.59
N THR A 104 8.81 -3.15 -25.74
CA THR A 104 10.02 -3.64 -26.43
C THR A 104 9.81 -3.63 -27.92
#